data_AF-A0A484D2U5-F1
#
_entry.id   AF-A0A484D2U5-F1
#
_cell.length_a   1.000
_cell.length_b   1.000
_cell.length_c   1.000
_cell.angle_alpha   90.00
_cell.angle_beta   90.00
_cell.angle_gamma   90.00
#
_symmetry.space_group_name_H-M   'P 1'
#
loop_
_entity.id
_entity.type
_entity.pdbx_description
1 polymer ?
#
loop_
_entity_poly.entity_id
_entity_poly.type
_entity_poly.pdbx_seq_one_letter_code
_entity_poly.pdbx_strand_id
1 'polypeptide(L)'
;MGTLIVQPSGSGESNMAGMTLPVIAATYLDKTNQWETVGLQKRNEALQHIKTGYQNELVFRKSDGSFAVFQQKESSTWLTAYVAKVFAMANNLVEMQSQHICEAIRFLILNAQQTDGEFREIGFMYSNTIRSGVVERESDASMTAFCLIAMQESRPLCAASVNMLQTSIDKAVAYLERRLPHLTYSYAVAMTSYALANENKLNKEILYKFASPELSHWPVSTGHVYTLEATAYALLALVKAEATIMVYQALAEYWASAKEPDYDLNVDILLPGRSKPNRYYFNRDNYYTTRTSKLSKGRASIIAKYEMNTVLSERGSLIIYLDKVSHTRPEEITFRIHQELKVGVLQPAAVSVYEYYDQTHCVKFYHPERKADKLLLLCANDECTCAEENCSKQKKDKIPNEQRTAKVCENTQTSIIDFVYKVRLVNFTKDLSTDIFTVKVLEVIKEGSLDESPQNKQRTFLSHSYCRKSLGLRMGKTYLIMGTSNDIHIVDRPELYQYVFGESTWIEYWPTAAECQTEEHRITCLGMEEMVNQYQVYGCQQ
;
A
#
# COMPACT_ATOMS: atom_id res chain seq x y z
N MET A 1 -14.20 -10.28 -3.11
CA MET A 1 -15.09 -10.47 -1.93
C MET A 1 -14.35 -10.86 -0.66
N GLY A 2 -13.56 -11.95 -0.63
CA GLY A 2 -12.87 -12.42 0.60
C GLY A 2 -11.86 -11.48 1.27
N THR A 3 -11.52 -10.35 0.63
CA THR A 3 -10.70 -9.24 1.13
C THR A 3 -11.48 -8.19 1.92
N LEU A 4 -12.82 -8.18 1.79
CA LEU A 4 -13.72 -7.29 2.54
C LEU A 4 -14.05 -7.85 3.94
N ILE A 5 -13.61 -9.08 4.24
CA ILE A 5 -13.81 -9.74 5.53
C ILE A 5 -12.70 -9.27 6.46
N VAL A 6 -12.87 -8.06 7.00
CA VAL A 6 -11.92 -7.39 7.91
C VAL A 6 -12.52 -7.21 9.29
N GLN A 7 -11.67 -7.19 10.33
CA GLN A 7 -12.13 -6.95 11.69
C GLN A 7 -12.36 -5.45 11.92
N PRO A 8 -13.57 -5.00 12.28
CA PRO A 8 -13.84 -3.60 12.57
C PRO A 8 -13.13 -3.10 13.84
N SER A 9 -12.71 -1.84 13.83
CA SER A 9 -12.13 -1.12 14.97
C SER A 9 -12.06 0.40 14.70
N GLY A 10 -11.83 1.20 15.74
CA GLY A 10 -11.60 2.65 15.63
C GLY A 10 -12.57 3.48 16.47
N SER A 11 -12.94 4.66 15.96
CA SER A 11 -14.12 5.42 16.39
C SER A 11 -15.41 4.68 16.00
N GLY A 12 -16.59 5.12 16.46
CA GLY A 12 -17.85 4.50 16.03
C GLY A 12 -18.03 4.56 14.51
N GLU A 13 -17.71 5.71 13.92
CA GLU A 13 -17.69 5.91 12.46
C GLU A 13 -16.75 4.93 11.72
N SER A 14 -15.49 4.78 12.15
CA SER A 14 -14.55 3.82 11.52
C SER A 14 -14.93 2.37 11.79
N ASN A 15 -15.48 2.07 12.96
CA ASN A 15 -15.93 0.75 13.34
C ASN A 15 -17.13 0.33 12.47
N MET A 16 -18.10 1.21 12.24
CA MET A 16 -19.22 0.98 11.32
C MET A 16 -18.79 0.84 9.86
N ALA A 17 -17.86 1.66 9.39
CA ALA A 17 -17.28 1.50 8.05
C ALA A 17 -16.62 0.11 7.90
N GLY A 18 -15.79 -0.28 8.86
CA GLY A 18 -15.14 -1.59 8.89
C GLY A 18 -16.10 -2.77 9.10
N MET A 19 -17.24 -2.57 9.76
CA MET A 19 -18.26 -3.60 10.01
C MET A 19 -19.16 -3.80 8.79
N THR A 20 -19.41 -2.74 8.03
CA THR A 20 -20.25 -2.79 6.81
C THR A 20 -19.63 -3.70 5.75
N LEU A 21 -18.30 -3.75 5.65
CA LEU A 21 -17.58 -4.60 4.69
C LEU A 21 -17.89 -6.11 4.85
N PRO A 22 -17.71 -6.76 6.03
CA PRO A 22 -18.11 -8.15 6.23
C PRO A 22 -19.63 -8.35 6.18
N VAL A 23 -20.47 -7.38 6.58
CA VAL A 23 -21.95 -7.48 6.44
C VAL A 23 -22.35 -7.62 4.97
N ILE A 24 -21.89 -6.70 4.11
CA ILE A 24 -22.20 -6.72 2.67
C ILE A 24 -21.57 -7.96 2.02
N ALA A 25 -20.32 -8.29 2.35
CA ALA A 25 -19.65 -9.44 1.78
C ALA A 25 -20.34 -10.77 2.12
N ALA A 26 -20.75 -10.95 3.38
CA ALA A 26 -21.49 -12.14 3.79
C ALA A 26 -22.89 -12.19 3.15
N THR A 27 -23.62 -11.07 3.13
CA THR A 27 -24.96 -10.98 2.51
C THR A 27 -24.90 -11.31 1.01
N TYR A 28 -23.86 -10.86 0.31
CA TYR A 28 -23.65 -11.17 -1.10
C TYR A 28 -23.36 -12.66 -1.31
N LEU A 29 -22.35 -13.20 -0.61
CA LEU A 29 -21.91 -14.59 -0.78
C LEU A 29 -22.96 -15.61 -0.34
N ASP A 30 -23.79 -15.28 0.66
CA ASP A 30 -24.98 -16.07 1.05
C ASP A 30 -26.04 -16.08 -0.06
N LYS A 31 -26.28 -14.93 -0.74
CA LYS A 31 -27.28 -14.84 -1.82
C LYS A 31 -26.81 -15.45 -3.13
N THR A 32 -25.51 -15.44 -3.42
CA THR A 32 -24.94 -16.02 -4.66
C THR A 32 -24.42 -17.45 -4.48
N ASN A 33 -24.43 -18.00 -3.26
CA ASN A 33 -23.84 -19.31 -2.90
C ASN A 33 -22.34 -19.45 -3.24
N GLN A 34 -21.59 -18.34 -3.28
CA GLN A 34 -20.19 -18.32 -3.75
C GLN A 34 -19.13 -18.54 -2.64
N TRP A 35 -19.50 -19.06 -1.46
CA TRP A 35 -18.54 -19.23 -0.36
C TRP A 35 -17.37 -20.18 -0.67
N GLU A 36 -17.54 -21.13 -1.58
CA GLU A 36 -16.47 -22.04 -2.01
C GLU A 36 -15.31 -21.30 -2.68
N THR A 37 -15.58 -20.25 -3.47
CA THR A 37 -14.55 -19.46 -4.17
C THR A 37 -13.74 -18.56 -3.22
N VAL A 38 -14.26 -18.32 -2.02
CA VAL A 38 -13.66 -17.46 -0.98
C VAL A 38 -13.06 -18.28 0.18
N GLY A 39 -13.44 -19.56 0.29
CA GLY A 39 -13.13 -20.47 1.38
C GLY A 39 -14.24 -20.48 2.44
N LEU A 40 -14.89 -21.63 2.62
CA LEU A 40 -16.05 -21.82 3.51
C LEU A 40 -15.81 -21.33 4.96
N GLN A 41 -14.58 -21.47 5.47
CA GLN A 41 -14.21 -21.00 6.81
C GLN A 41 -14.34 -19.48 7.00
N LYS A 42 -14.20 -18.69 5.92
CA LYS A 42 -14.33 -17.23 5.98
C LYS A 42 -15.76 -16.76 6.28
N ARG A 43 -16.79 -17.60 6.09
CA ARG A 43 -18.15 -17.27 6.53
C ARG A 43 -18.21 -17.08 8.04
N ASN A 44 -17.69 -18.04 8.79
CA ASN A 44 -17.63 -17.96 10.25
C ASN A 44 -16.78 -16.77 10.71
N GLU A 45 -15.69 -16.47 10.02
CA GLU A 45 -14.88 -15.28 10.28
C GLU A 45 -15.69 -13.98 10.09
N ALA A 46 -16.41 -13.84 8.97
CA ALA A 46 -17.25 -12.67 8.72
C ALA A 46 -18.30 -12.49 9.83
N LEU A 47 -18.98 -13.55 10.25
CA LEU A 47 -19.94 -13.51 11.36
C LEU A 47 -19.29 -13.08 12.69
N GLN A 48 -18.05 -13.52 12.98
CA GLN A 48 -17.32 -13.07 14.18
C GLN A 48 -16.88 -11.61 14.08
N HIS A 49 -16.48 -11.12 12.91
CA HIS A 49 -16.16 -9.71 12.71
C HIS A 49 -17.40 -8.81 12.83
N ILE A 50 -18.55 -9.24 12.29
CA ILE A 50 -19.85 -8.57 12.45
C ILE A 50 -20.22 -8.50 13.94
N LYS A 51 -20.14 -9.62 14.66
CA LYS A 51 -20.39 -9.67 16.11
C LYS A 51 -19.44 -8.76 16.89
N THR A 52 -18.17 -8.70 16.50
CA THR A 52 -17.18 -7.81 17.11
C THR A 52 -17.48 -6.34 16.84
N GLY A 53 -17.86 -5.98 15.61
CA GLY A 53 -18.24 -4.62 15.23
C GLY A 53 -19.43 -4.14 16.03
N TYR A 54 -20.48 -4.96 16.14
CA TYR A 54 -21.65 -4.70 16.96
C TYR A 54 -21.26 -4.42 18.43
N GLN A 55 -20.44 -5.27 19.05
CA GLN A 55 -20.00 -5.07 20.44
C GLN A 55 -19.13 -3.82 20.64
N ASN A 56 -18.22 -3.53 19.70
CA ASN A 56 -17.43 -2.30 19.71
C ASN A 56 -18.33 -1.06 19.60
N GLU A 57 -19.37 -1.10 18.75
CA GLU A 57 -20.21 0.06 18.47
C GLU A 57 -21.08 0.46 19.66
N LEU A 58 -21.50 -0.52 20.48
CA LEU A 58 -22.27 -0.25 21.69
C LEU A 58 -21.50 0.61 22.72
N VAL A 59 -20.16 0.72 22.62
CA VAL A 59 -19.35 1.65 23.43
C VAL A 59 -19.63 3.12 23.06
N PHE A 60 -20.08 3.38 21.83
CA PHE A 60 -20.41 4.70 21.29
C PHE A 60 -21.91 5.04 21.38
N ARG A 61 -22.75 4.08 21.81
CA ARG A 61 -24.18 4.26 22.06
C ARG A 61 -24.42 5.07 23.35
N LYS A 62 -25.37 6.01 23.31
CA LYS A 62 -25.79 6.80 24.47
C LYS A 62 -27.07 6.28 25.12
N SER A 63 -27.43 6.85 26.27
CA SER A 63 -28.61 6.50 27.06
C SER A 63 -29.94 6.72 26.32
N ASP A 64 -29.99 7.65 25.37
CA ASP A 64 -31.15 7.97 24.52
C ASP A 64 -31.27 7.07 23.27
N GLY A 65 -30.33 6.15 23.05
CA GLY A 65 -30.27 5.29 21.87
C GLY A 65 -29.48 5.85 20.69
N SER A 66 -28.98 7.09 20.77
CA SER A 66 -28.15 7.71 19.73
C SER A 66 -26.71 7.21 19.74
N PHE A 67 -26.00 7.41 18.62
CA PHE A 67 -24.59 7.08 18.46
C PHE A 67 -23.74 8.34 18.19
N ALA A 68 -22.48 8.32 18.62
CA ALA A 68 -21.52 9.42 18.47
C ALA A 68 -20.17 8.89 17.94
N VAL A 69 -19.40 9.70 17.22
CA VAL A 69 -18.07 9.27 16.71
C VAL A 69 -17.14 8.85 17.87
N PHE A 70 -17.25 9.54 19.01
CA PHE A 70 -16.58 9.20 20.26
C PHE A 70 -17.54 9.38 21.44
N GLN A 71 -17.38 8.58 22.49
CA GLN A 71 -18.25 8.58 23.68
C GLN A 71 -18.42 9.97 24.35
N GLN A 72 -17.39 10.82 24.28
CA GLN A 72 -17.36 12.17 24.89
C GLN A 72 -17.82 13.28 23.93
N LYS A 73 -18.33 12.95 22.74
CA LYS A 73 -18.83 13.92 21.75
C LYS A 73 -20.35 13.95 21.73
N GLU A 74 -20.91 14.98 21.11
CA GLU A 74 -22.33 15.02 20.77
C GLU A 74 -22.69 13.87 19.83
N SER A 75 -23.97 13.49 19.85
CA SER A 75 -24.48 12.41 18.99
C SER A 75 -24.53 12.89 17.54
N SER A 76 -24.63 11.99 16.58
CA SER A 76 -24.86 12.33 15.18
C SER A 76 -26.16 11.70 14.68
N THR A 77 -26.97 12.48 13.96
CA THR A 77 -28.16 11.99 13.26
C THR A 77 -27.75 10.98 12.21
N TRP A 78 -26.82 11.36 11.33
CA TRP A 78 -26.34 10.50 10.25
C TRP A 78 -25.73 9.19 10.78
N LEU A 79 -24.85 9.26 11.79
CA LEU A 79 -24.24 8.04 12.34
C LEU A 79 -25.29 7.13 12.99
N THR A 80 -26.26 7.70 13.71
CA THR A 80 -27.35 6.93 14.32
C THR A 80 -28.20 6.24 13.25
N ALA A 81 -28.50 6.91 12.13
CA ALA A 81 -29.20 6.31 10.99
C ALA A 81 -28.36 5.22 10.30
N TYR A 82 -27.06 5.45 10.12
CA TYR A 82 -26.14 4.48 9.51
C TYR A 82 -26.00 3.20 10.35
N VAL A 83 -25.83 3.36 11.67
CA VAL A 83 -25.80 2.26 12.64
C VAL A 83 -27.10 1.46 12.59
N ALA A 84 -28.26 2.13 12.68
CA ALA A 84 -29.56 1.46 12.63
C ALA A 84 -29.76 0.66 11.33
N LYS A 85 -29.42 1.26 10.17
CA LYS A 85 -29.47 0.62 8.85
C LYS A 85 -28.60 -0.65 8.79
N VAL A 86 -27.32 -0.53 9.12
CA VAL A 86 -26.36 -1.65 9.03
C VAL A 86 -26.69 -2.73 10.06
N PHE A 87 -27.16 -2.39 11.26
CA PHE A 87 -27.62 -3.37 12.25
C PHE A 87 -28.89 -4.09 11.77
N ALA A 88 -29.86 -3.41 11.17
CA ALA A 88 -31.05 -4.05 10.61
C ALA A 88 -30.69 -5.04 9.50
N MET A 89 -29.73 -4.68 8.63
CA MET A 89 -29.18 -5.59 7.62
C MET A 89 -28.45 -6.79 8.26
N ALA A 90 -27.56 -6.52 9.22
CA ALA A 90 -26.71 -7.52 9.87
C ALA A 90 -27.47 -8.48 10.80
N ASN A 91 -28.65 -8.09 11.30
CA ASN A 91 -29.51 -8.93 12.15
C ASN A 91 -29.97 -10.22 11.45
N ASN A 92 -29.95 -10.26 10.11
CA ASN A 92 -30.22 -11.47 9.32
C ASN A 92 -29.04 -12.45 9.27
N LEU A 93 -27.84 -12.02 9.70
CA LEU A 93 -26.60 -12.81 9.69
C LEU A 93 -26.17 -13.21 11.10
N VAL A 94 -26.27 -12.28 12.04
CA VAL A 94 -25.91 -12.44 13.45
C VAL A 94 -27.05 -11.86 14.28
N GLU A 95 -27.61 -12.63 15.21
CA GLU A 95 -28.67 -12.17 16.11
C GLU A 95 -28.21 -10.95 16.93
N MET A 96 -28.92 -9.83 16.80
CA MET A 96 -28.67 -8.58 17.52
C MET A 96 -29.90 -8.24 18.39
N GLN A 97 -29.69 -7.37 19.39
CA GLN A 97 -30.81 -6.92 20.23
C GLN A 97 -31.59 -5.84 19.46
N SER A 98 -32.76 -6.21 18.92
CA SER A 98 -33.65 -5.29 18.19
C SER A 98 -33.93 -4.00 18.95
N GLN A 99 -33.96 -4.04 20.29
CA GLN A 99 -34.09 -2.86 21.14
C GLN A 99 -33.08 -1.76 20.77
N HIS A 100 -31.79 -2.07 20.56
CA HIS A 100 -30.78 -1.07 20.21
C HIS A 100 -31.05 -0.39 18.87
N ILE A 101 -31.58 -1.13 17.89
CA ILE A 101 -31.99 -0.61 16.59
C ILE A 101 -33.21 0.30 16.78
N CYS A 102 -34.23 -0.16 17.50
CA CYS A 102 -35.48 0.57 17.66
C CYS A 102 -35.36 1.81 18.54
N GLU A 103 -34.41 1.84 19.48
CA GLU A 103 -34.05 3.05 20.25
C GLU A 103 -33.33 4.07 19.38
N ALA A 104 -32.41 3.64 18.49
CA ALA A 104 -31.79 4.52 17.50
C ALA A 104 -32.83 5.14 16.55
N ILE A 105 -33.76 4.32 16.03
CA ILE A 105 -34.90 4.81 15.23
C ILE A 105 -35.78 5.77 16.04
N ARG A 106 -36.08 5.47 17.31
CA ARG A 106 -36.84 6.36 18.20
C ARG A 106 -36.13 7.70 18.43
N PHE A 107 -34.80 7.70 18.58
CA PHE A 107 -34.00 8.93 18.68
C PHE A 107 -34.15 9.80 17.43
N LEU A 108 -34.02 9.21 16.24
CA LEU A 108 -34.18 9.94 14.96
C LEU A 108 -35.54 10.61 14.88
N ILE A 109 -36.62 9.88 15.16
CA ILE A 109 -38.00 10.38 15.10
C ILE A 109 -38.24 11.52 16.10
N LEU A 110 -37.74 11.39 17.33
CA LEU A 110 -38.04 12.33 18.42
C LEU A 110 -37.15 13.57 18.43
N ASN A 111 -35.91 13.49 17.95
CA ASN A 111 -34.93 14.56 18.09
C ASN A 111 -34.52 15.17 16.75
N ALA A 112 -34.36 14.36 15.69
CA ALA A 112 -33.80 14.82 14.42
C ALA A 112 -34.87 15.19 13.37
N GLN A 113 -36.05 14.56 13.39
CA GLN A 113 -37.13 14.87 12.45
C GLN A 113 -37.83 16.20 12.78
N GLN A 114 -37.95 17.07 11.78
CA GLN A 114 -38.71 18.31 11.84
C GLN A 114 -40.21 18.07 11.64
N THR A 115 -41.04 19.07 11.96
CA THR A 115 -42.50 18.96 11.88
C THR A 115 -43.03 18.70 10.47
N ASP A 116 -42.30 19.14 9.45
CA ASP A 116 -42.64 19.02 8.03
C ASP A 116 -42.08 17.76 7.34
N GLY A 117 -41.28 16.96 8.06
CA GLY A 117 -40.71 15.69 7.60
C GLY A 117 -39.19 15.68 7.35
N GLU A 118 -38.53 16.83 7.29
CA GLU A 118 -37.07 16.95 7.12
C GLU A 118 -36.29 16.27 8.26
N PHE A 119 -35.16 15.60 7.98
CA PHE A 119 -34.20 15.19 9.03
C PHE A 119 -32.96 16.08 9.00
N ARG A 120 -32.60 16.63 10.17
CA ARG A 120 -31.41 17.48 10.33
C ARG A 120 -30.29 16.78 11.09
N GLU A 121 -29.05 17.11 10.72
CA GLU A 121 -27.88 16.70 11.49
C GLU A 121 -27.85 17.44 12.82
N ILE A 122 -27.78 16.69 13.91
CA ILE A 122 -27.53 17.19 15.26
C ILE A 122 -26.12 16.72 15.63
N GLY A 123 -25.31 17.62 16.20
CA GLY A 123 -23.93 17.33 16.62
C GLY A 123 -22.89 17.33 15.50
N PHE A 124 -21.71 16.76 15.79
CA PHE A 124 -20.50 16.90 14.97
C PHE A 124 -19.97 15.57 14.45
N MET A 125 -19.87 15.46 13.13
CA MET A 125 -19.24 14.35 12.39
C MET A 125 -17.87 14.78 11.83
N TYR A 126 -16.89 13.88 11.82
CA TYR A 126 -15.52 14.18 11.37
C TYR A 126 -15.32 13.94 9.86
N SER A 127 -15.96 12.94 9.26
CA SER A 127 -15.83 12.66 7.82
C SER A 127 -17.03 13.16 7.00
N ASN A 128 -16.74 13.87 5.91
CA ASN A 128 -17.72 14.06 4.83
C ASN A 128 -17.73 12.85 3.88
N THR A 129 -16.62 12.10 3.76
CA THR A 129 -16.50 10.96 2.83
C THR A 129 -17.36 9.78 3.24
N ILE A 130 -17.47 9.48 4.54
CA ILE A 130 -18.31 8.38 5.05
C ILE A 130 -19.80 8.76 4.97
N ARG A 131 -20.11 10.06 5.09
CA ARG A 131 -21.43 10.61 4.75
C ARG A 131 -21.68 10.68 3.23
N SER A 132 -20.66 10.46 2.40
CA SER A 132 -20.72 10.55 0.94
C SER A 132 -21.38 11.87 0.46
N GLY A 133 -22.09 11.84 -0.69
CA GLY A 133 -22.82 12.97 -1.25
C GLY A 133 -23.94 13.53 -0.37
N VAL A 134 -24.24 12.90 0.79
CA VAL A 134 -25.33 13.31 1.70
C VAL A 134 -25.11 14.68 2.35
N VAL A 135 -23.87 15.16 2.42
CA VAL A 135 -23.51 16.48 3.02
C VAL A 135 -23.32 17.59 1.98
N GLU A 136 -23.34 17.24 0.69
CA GLU A 136 -22.97 18.16 -0.37
C GLU A 136 -24.15 19.08 -0.75
N ARG A 137 -24.41 19.27 -2.05
CA ARG A 137 -25.60 19.99 -2.50
C ARG A 137 -26.86 19.20 -2.15
N GLU A 138 -27.89 19.94 -1.75
CA GLU A 138 -29.24 19.37 -1.48
C GLU A 138 -29.20 18.30 -0.36
N SER A 139 -28.34 18.54 0.64
CA SER A 139 -28.16 17.70 1.82
C SER A 139 -29.41 17.60 2.71
N ASP A 140 -30.34 18.55 2.60
CA ASP A 140 -31.69 18.49 3.19
C ASP A 140 -32.48 17.27 2.68
N ALA A 141 -32.46 17.06 1.35
CA ALA A 141 -33.11 15.91 0.73
C ALA A 141 -32.33 14.62 0.96
N SER A 142 -31.01 14.64 0.76
CA SER A 142 -30.18 13.44 0.92
C SER A 142 -30.17 12.91 2.36
N MET A 143 -30.12 13.78 3.38
CA MET A 143 -30.18 13.37 4.79
C MET A 143 -31.54 12.76 5.14
N THR A 144 -32.62 13.40 4.68
CA THR A 144 -34.00 12.91 4.85
C THR A 144 -34.20 11.56 4.16
N ALA A 145 -33.68 11.38 2.94
CA ALA A 145 -33.70 10.12 2.21
C ALA A 145 -32.89 9.03 2.92
N PHE A 146 -31.69 9.33 3.43
CA PHE A 146 -30.87 8.37 4.17
C PHE A 146 -31.54 7.90 5.47
N CYS A 147 -32.10 8.84 6.26
CA CYS A 147 -32.84 8.52 7.47
C CYS A 147 -34.11 7.71 7.17
N LEU A 148 -34.82 8.05 6.09
CA LEU A 148 -35.98 7.28 5.62
C LEU A 148 -35.60 5.84 5.24
N ILE A 149 -34.52 5.64 4.49
CA ILE A 149 -34.01 4.30 4.13
C ILE A 149 -33.68 3.49 5.40
N ALA A 150 -33.00 4.09 6.39
CA ALA A 150 -32.71 3.43 7.66
C ALA A 150 -33.97 3.02 8.43
N MET A 151 -34.99 3.87 8.45
CA MET A 151 -36.31 3.56 9.04
C MET A 151 -37.05 2.45 8.28
N GLN A 152 -36.97 2.44 6.95
CA GLN A 152 -37.58 1.43 6.08
C GLN A 152 -36.93 0.05 6.27
N GLU A 153 -35.60 -0.02 6.26
CA GLU A 153 -34.86 -1.27 6.51
C GLU A 153 -35.08 -1.80 7.94
N SER A 154 -35.28 -0.90 8.92
CA SER A 154 -35.60 -1.27 10.31
C SER A 154 -37.09 -1.59 10.56
N ARG A 155 -37.99 -1.30 9.61
CA ARG A 155 -39.46 -1.46 9.76
C ARG A 155 -39.87 -2.87 10.24
N PRO A 156 -39.34 -3.99 9.69
CA PRO A 156 -39.72 -5.33 10.14
C PRO A 156 -39.37 -5.65 11.59
N LEU A 157 -38.34 -4.99 12.15
CA LEU A 157 -37.86 -5.21 13.51
C LEU A 157 -38.54 -4.27 14.53
N CYS A 158 -38.92 -3.06 14.10
CA CYS A 158 -39.30 -1.98 15.02
C CYS A 158 -40.77 -1.54 14.95
N ALA A 159 -41.56 -2.00 13.97
CA ALA A 159 -42.96 -1.60 13.84
C ALA A 159 -43.82 -1.86 15.10
N ALA A 160 -43.55 -2.95 15.83
CA ALA A 160 -44.27 -3.30 17.05
C ALA A 160 -43.83 -2.51 18.30
N SER A 161 -42.60 -1.97 18.30
CA SER A 161 -42.00 -1.27 19.46
C SER A 161 -41.99 0.25 19.33
N VAL A 162 -42.14 0.77 18.12
CA VAL A 162 -42.06 2.21 17.79
C VAL A 162 -43.34 2.64 17.09
N ASN A 163 -44.40 2.88 17.87
CA ASN A 163 -45.75 3.20 17.37
C ASN A 163 -45.80 4.39 16.37
N MET A 164 -44.85 5.33 16.45
CA MET A 164 -44.78 6.50 15.58
C MET A 164 -43.98 6.27 14.28
N LEU A 165 -43.41 5.07 14.07
CA LEU A 165 -42.52 4.78 12.94
C LEU A 165 -43.20 5.01 11.58
N GLN A 166 -44.40 4.48 11.38
CA GLN A 166 -45.10 4.65 10.10
C GLN A 166 -45.41 6.13 9.85
N THR A 167 -45.96 6.84 10.83
CA THR A 167 -46.26 8.28 10.71
C THR A 167 -45.01 9.13 10.46
N SER A 168 -43.85 8.75 11.00
CA SER A 168 -42.58 9.42 10.70
C SER A 168 -42.13 9.18 9.26
N ILE A 169 -42.25 7.94 8.78
CA ILE A 169 -41.98 7.58 7.38
C ILE A 169 -42.90 8.36 6.45
N ASP A 170 -44.21 8.39 6.71
CA ASP A 170 -45.20 9.09 5.88
C ASP A 170 -44.88 10.59 5.74
N LYS A 171 -44.41 11.23 6.82
CA LYS A 171 -43.93 12.63 6.80
C LYS A 171 -42.68 12.81 5.95
N ALA A 172 -41.67 11.96 6.13
CA ALA A 172 -40.41 12.03 5.37
C ALA A 172 -40.65 11.81 3.87
N VAL A 173 -41.55 10.88 3.53
CA VAL A 173 -42.01 10.63 2.17
C VAL A 173 -42.70 11.87 1.59
N ALA A 174 -43.65 12.47 2.31
CA ALA A 174 -44.34 13.69 1.85
C ALA A 174 -43.41 14.89 1.66
N TYR A 175 -42.38 15.03 2.51
CA TYR A 175 -41.32 16.02 2.34
C TYR A 175 -40.53 15.77 1.05
N LEU A 176 -40.07 14.55 0.84
CA LEU A 176 -39.24 14.17 -0.31
C LEU A 176 -40.01 14.22 -1.64
N GLU A 177 -41.28 13.83 -1.68
CA GLU A 177 -42.15 13.98 -2.86
C GLU A 177 -42.27 15.45 -3.29
N ARG A 178 -42.43 16.36 -2.31
CA ARG A 178 -42.47 17.81 -2.56
C ARG A 178 -41.11 18.36 -3.00
N ARG A 179 -40.01 17.80 -2.47
CA ARG A 179 -38.65 18.30 -2.72
C ARG A 179 -38.05 17.80 -4.04
N LEU A 180 -38.37 16.58 -4.46
CA LEU A 180 -37.79 15.88 -5.63
C LEU A 180 -37.85 16.68 -6.95
N PRO A 181 -38.96 17.34 -7.34
CA PRO A 181 -39.01 18.12 -8.59
C PRO A 181 -38.07 19.34 -8.62
N HIS A 182 -37.59 19.76 -7.45
CA HIS A 182 -36.69 20.89 -7.26
C HIS A 182 -35.24 20.47 -6.98
N LEU A 183 -34.93 19.16 -7.10
CA LEU A 183 -33.55 18.67 -7.03
C LEU A 183 -32.84 18.88 -8.37
N THR A 184 -31.56 19.21 -8.25
CA THR A 184 -30.64 19.50 -9.35
C THR A 184 -29.38 18.64 -9.27
N TYR A 185 -29.16 17.96 -8.16
CA TYR A 185 -27.99 17.13 -7.91
C TYR A 185 -28.31 15.65 -8.13
N SER A 186 -27.65 15.03 -9.11
CA SER A 186 -27.92 13.65 -9.55
C SER A 186 -27.86 12.62 -8.41
N TYR A 187 -26.91 12.77 -7.47
CA TYR A 187 -26.82 11.95 -6.26
C TYR A 187 -28.07 12.07 -5.38
N ALA A 188 -28.50 13.30 -5.08
CA ALA A 188 -29.69 13.56 -4.25
C ALA A 188 -30.97 13.04 -4.92
N VAL A 189 -31.08 13.19 -6.25
CA VAL A 189 -32.20 12.64 -7.05
C VAL A 189 -32.23 11.12 -6.96
N ALA A 190 -31.11 10.44 -7.19
CA ALA A 190 -31.05 8.97 -7.18
C ALA A 190 -31.37 8.40 -5.79
N MET A 191 -30.79 8.97 -4.74
CA MET A 191 -31.02 8.54 -3.35
C MET A 191 -32.48 8.79 -2.91
N THR A 192 -33.04 9.95 -3.22
CA THR A 192 -34.44 10.29 -2.95
C THR A 192 -35.38 9.36 -3.72
N SER A 193 -35.05 9.07 -4.98
CA SER A 193 -35.83 8.16 -5.83
C SER A 193 -35.87 6.74 -5.27
N TYR A 194 -34.75 6.24 -4.71
CA TYR A 194 -34.73 4.94 -4.02
C TYR A 194 -35.59 4.93 -2.74
N ALA A 195 -35.45 5.96 -1.89
CA ALA A 195 -36.23 6.07 -0.66
C ALA A 195 -37.76 6.13 -0.94
N LEU A 196 -38.17 6.78 -2.03
CA LEU A 196 -39.56 6.82 -2.49
C LEU A 196 -39.99 5.52 -3.19
N ALA A 197 -39.12 4.86 -3.94
CA ALA A 197 -39.40 3.56 -4.55
C ALA A 197 -39.76 2.49 -3.50
N ASN A 198 -39.17 2.57 -2.30
CA ASN A 198 -39.50 1.67 -1.19
C ASN A 198 -40.96 1.77 -0.70
N GLU A 199 -41.63 2.92 -0.91
CA GLU A 199 -43.07 3.10 -0.65
C GLU A 199 -43.91 3.11 -1.95
N ASN A 200 -43.38 2.57 -3.06
CA ASN A 200 -44.01 2.53 -4.39
C ASN A 200 -44.30 3.92 -5.01
N LYS A 201 -43.51 4.94 -4.64
CA LYS A 201 -43.65 6.34 -5.07
C LYS A 201 -42.52 6.81 -6.00
N LEU A 202 -41.93 5.89 -6.78
CA LEU A 202 -40.85 6.23 -7.71
C LEU A 202 -41.37 7.09 -8.88
N ASN A 203 -40.86 8.31 -9.01
CA ASN A 203 -41.01 9.08 -10.25
C ASN A 203 -39.87 8.74 -11.23
N LYS A 204 -40.14 7.80 -12.15
CA LYS A 204 -39.17 7.38 -13.18
C LYS A 204 -38.75 8.53 -14.11
N GLU A 205 -39.65 9.45 -14.44
CA GLU A 205 -39.38 10.57 -15.35
C GLU A 205 -38.31 11.51 -14.78
N ILE A 206 -38.45 11.88 -13.49
CA ILE A 206 -37.45 12.71 -12.80
C ILE A 206 -36.13 11.94 -12.68
N LEU A 207 -36.15 10.64 -12.33
CA LEU A 207 -34.92 9.86 -12.20
C LEU A 207 -34.14 9.78 -13.54
N TYR A 208 -34.81 9.45 -14.65
CA TYR A 208 -34.15 9.34 -15.96
C TYR A 208 -33.66 10.68 -16.53
N LYS A 209 -34.23 11.81 -16.12
CA LYS A 209 -33.72 13.15 -16.48
C LYS A 209 -32.26 13.40 -16.05
N PHE A 210 -31.77 12.66 -15.05
CA PHE A 210 -30.40 12.75 -14.54
C PHE A 210 -29.50 11.55 -14.92
N ALA A 211 -29.99 10.64 -15.77
CA ALA A 211 -29.18 9.55 -16.30
C ALA A 211 -28.20 10.05 -17.38
N SER A 212 -27.15 9.28 -17.65
CA SER A 212 -26.25 9.49 -18.78
C SER A 212 -27.02 9.37 -20.12
N PRO A 213 -26.50 9.93 -21.24
CA PRO A 213 -27.15 9.79 -22.55
C PRO A 213 -27.35 8.33 -23.01
N GLU A 214 -26.51 7.44 -22.51
CA GLU A 214 -26.53 5.98 -22.75
C GLU A 214 -27.49 5.24 -21.81
N LEU A 215 -28.09 5.93 -20.84
CA LEU A 215 -28.90 5.38 -19.73
C LEU A 215 -28.14 4.36 -18.86
N SER A 216 -26.81 4.44 -18.85
CA SER A 216 -25.89 3.47 -18.24
C SER A 216 -25.53 3.79 -16.78
N HIS A 217 -25.55 5.07 -16.39
CA HIS A 217 -25.15 5.54 -15.06
C HIS A 217 -25.76 6.91 -14.73
N TRP A 218 -25.68 7.34 -13.47
CA TRP A 218 -26.12 8.66 -13.00
C TRP A 218 -24.90 9.53 -12.68
N PRO A 219 -24.43 10.37 -13.62
CA PRO A 219 -23.18 11.12 -13.46
C PRO A 219 -23.27 12.18 -12.37
N VAL A 220 -22.20 12.29 -11.58
CA VAL A 220 -22.06 13.25 -10.47
C VAL A 220 -20.78 14.04 -10.64
N SER A 221 -20.89 15.38 -10.63
CA SER A 221 -19.79 16.30 -10.96
C SER A 221 -18.65 16.37 -9.94
N THR A 222 -18.84 15.87 -8.72
CA THR A 222 -17.83 15.91 -7.65
C THR A 222 -16.88 14.71 -7.65
N GLY A 223 -17.14 13.67 -8.45
CA GLY A 223 -16.19 12.57 -8.64
C GLY A 223 -16.81 11.23 -9.08
N HIS A 224 -15.92 10.31 -9.51
CA HIS A 224 -16.29 8.97 -9.95
C HIS A 224 -16.95 8.13 -8.84
N VAL A 225 -16.49 8.27 -7.59
CA VAL A 225 -17.04 7.52 -6.43
C VAL A 225 -18.51 7.87 -6.19
N TYR A 226 -18.87 9.15 -6.24
CA TYR A 226 -20.26 9.59 -6.08
C TYR A 226 -21.14 9.19 -7.28
N THR A 227 -20.57 9.11 -8.48
CA THR A 227 -21.24 8.58 -9.67
C THR A 227 -21.59 7.09 -9.51
N LEU A 228 -20.68 6.29 -8.97
CA LEU A 228 -20.95 4.88 -8.65
C LEU A 228 -22.09 4.74 -7.63
N GLU A 229 -22.08 5.51 -6.55
CA GLU A 229 -23.11 5.41 -5.51
C GLU A 229 -24.47 5.94 -5.98
N ALA A 230 -24.53 7.06 -6.71
CA ALA A 230 -25.76 7.55 -7.33
C ALA A 230 -26.34 6.50 -8.29
N THR A 231 -25.50 5.86 -9.10
CA THR A 231 -25.91 4.77 -9.99
C THR A 231 -26.42 3.55 -9.21
N ALA A 232 -25.81 3.21 -8.08
CA ALA A 232 -26.27 2.13 -7.22
C ALA A 232 -27.66 2.41 -6.61
N TYR A 233 -27.92 3.62 -6.10
CA TYR A 233 -29.26 3.98 -5.63
C TYR A 233 -30.29 4.00 -6.75
N ALA A 234 -29.96 4.56 -7.92
CA ALA A 234 -30.86 4.57 -9.08
C ALA A 234 -31.22 3.14 -9.54
N LEU A 235 -30.23 2.24 -9.59
CA LEU A 235 -30.45 0.82 -9.90
C LEU A 235 -31.36 0.16 -8.85
N LEU A 236 -31.10 0.37 -7.56
CA LEU A 236 -31.96 -0.14 -6.48
C LEU A 236 -33.40 0.40 -6.57
N ALA A 237 -33.58 1.67 -6.94
CA ALA A 237 -34.89 2.28 -7.15
C ALA A 237 -35.66 1.60 -8.30
N LEU A 238 -34.99 1.38 -9.44
CA LEU A 238 -35.59 0.72 -10.61
C LEU A 238 -35.93 -0.75 -10.32
N VAL A 239 -35.01 -1.51 -9.72
CA VAL A 239 -35.24 -2.90 -9.30
C VAL A 239 -36.41 -3.01 -8.32
N LYS A 240 -36.55 -2.05 -7.39
CA LYS A 240 -37.66 -2.00 -6.43
C LYS A 240 -39.00 -1.72 -7.12
N ALA A 241 -39.03 -0.83 -8.11
CA ALA A 241 -40.24 -0.46 -8.83
C ALA A 241 -40.70 -1.49 -9.88
N GLU A 242 -39.82 -2.38 -10.34
CA GLU A 242 -40.13 -3.40 -11.37
C GLU A 242 -40.49 -4.78 -10.78
N ALA A 243 -40.87 -4.82 -9.51
CA ALA A 243 -41.61 -5.92 -8.87
C ALA A 243 -41.13 -7.34 -9.25
N THR A 244 -39.86 -7.61 -8.99
CA THR A 244 -39.33 -8.97 -8.77
C THR A 244 -39.60 -9.98 -9.90
N ILE A 245 -38.78 -9.95 -10.95
CA ILE A 245 -38.20 -11.18 -11.55
C ILE A 245 -36.98 -10.81 -12.39
N MET A 246 -37.09 -9.90 -13.36
CA MET A 246 -36.07 -9.80 -14.42
C MET A 246 -34.66 -9.42 -13.95
N VAL A 247 -34.46 -8.55 -12.96
CA VAL A 247 -33.08 -8.15 -12.59
C VAL A 247 -32.39 -9.12 -11.63
N TYR A 248 -33.11 -9.71 -10.65
CA TYR A 248 -32.50 -10.76 -9.82
C TYR A 248 -32.38 -12.08 -10.57
N GLN A 249 -33.29 -12.37 -11.50
CA GLN A 249 -33.17 -13.54 -12.36
C GLN A 249 -32.12 -13.31 -13.46
N ALA A 250 -31.97 -12.12 -14.05
CA ALA A 250 -30.87 -11.83 -14.97
C ALA A 250 -29.51 -11.69 -14.26
N LEU A 251 -29.43 -11.18 -13.02
CA LEU A 251 -28.18 -11.23 -12.26
C LEU A 251 -27.86 -12.64 -11.77
N ALA A 252 -28.84 -13.41 -11.29
CA ALA A 252 -28.60 -14.80 -10.91
C ALA A 252 -28.28 -15.66 -12.14
N GLU A 253 -28.97 -15.51 -13.27
CA GLU A 253 -28.65 -16.21 -14.52
C GLU A 253 -27.34 -15.70 -15.13
N TYR A 254 -27.02 -14.40 -15.09
CA TYR A 254 -25.68 -13.92 -15.51
C TYR A 254 -24.58 -14.55 -14.64
N TRP A 255 -24.72 -14.53 -13.31
CA TRP A 255 -23.71 -15.06 -12.40
C TRP A 255 -23.72 -16.60 -12.23
N ALA A 256 -24.78 -17.31 -12.65
CA ALA A 256 -24.88 -18.78 -12.59
C ALA A 256 -24.81 -19.48 -13.96
N SER A 257 -25.03 -18.75 -15.08
CA SER A 257 -24.84 -19.25 -16.44
C SER A 257 -23.58 -18.71 -17.12
N ALA A 258 -22.98 -17.62 -16.61
CA ALA A 258 -21.57 -17.36 -16.86
C ALA A 258 -20.74 -18.47 -16.20
N LYS A 259 -20.39 -19.48 -17.00
CA LYS A 259 -19.06 -20.07 -16.87
C LYS A 259 -18.08 -18.92 -17.04
N GLU A 260 -17.46 -18.48 -15.95
CA GLU A 260 -16.21 -17.72 -16.04
C GLU A 260 -15.28 -18.54 -16.94
N PRO A 261 -14.83 -18.03 -18.10
CA PRO A 261 -13.76 -18.68 -18.82
C PRO A 261 -12.52 -18.65 -17.93
N ASP A 262 -11.78 -19.75 -17.84
CA ASP A 262 -10.49 -19.76 -17.16
C ASP A 262 -9.60 -18.67 -17.76
N TYR A 263 -9.32 -17.62 -16.98
CA TYR A 263 -8.47 -16.52 -17.41
C TYR A 263 -7.02 -16.85 -17.04
N ASP A 264 -6.38 -17.60 -17.94
CA ASP A 264 -4.94 -17.76 -18.02
C ASP A 264 -4.31 -16.46 -18.56
N LEU A 265 -4.32 -15.41 -17.74
CA LEU A 265 -3.99 -14.06 -18.17
C LEU A 265 -2.47 -13.88 -18.26
N ASN A 266 -1.95 -14.13 -19.46
CA ASN A 266 -0.57 -13.83 -19.84
C ASN A 266 -0.43 -12.33 -20.17
N VAL A 267 0.11 -11.56 -19.23
CA VAL A 267 0.33 -10.11 -19.35
C VAL A 267 1.79 -9.87 -19.75
N ASP A 268 2.01 -9.57 -21.03
CA ASP A 268 3.31 -9.22 -21.60
C ASP A 268 3.54 -7.69 -21.50
N ILE A 269 4.24 -7.24 -20.45
CA ILE A 269 4.58 -5.82 -20.25
C ILE A 269 5.84 -5.48 -21.07
N LEU A 270 5.64 -4.73 -22.16
CA LEU A 270 6.74 -4.22 -23.00
C LEU A 270 7.12 -2.81 -22.55
N LEU A 271 8.32 -2.65 -21.98
CA LEU A 271 8.87 -1.35 -21.57
C LEU A 271 9.79 -0.78 -22.68
N PRO A 272 9.80 0.54 -22.91
CA PRO A 272 10.71 1.16 -23.88
C PRO A 272 12.17 0.80 -23.58
N GLY A 273 12.91 0.37 -24.62
CA GLY A 273 14.32 -0.03 -24.50
C GLY A 273 14.57 -1.53 -24.25
N ARG A 274 13.55 -2.36 -23.98
CA ARG A 274 13.71 -3.83 -23.92
C ARG A 274 13.29 -4.52 -25.21
N SER A 275 14.07 -5.52 -25.63
CA SER A 275 13.82 -6.35 -26.82
C SER A 275 12.84 -7.51 -26.59
N LYS A 276 12.45 -7.78 -25.34
CA LYS A 276 11.45 -8.81 -24.96
C LYS A 276 10.54 -8.30 -23.84
N PRO A 277 9.23 -8.62 -23.85
CA PRO A 277 8.30 -8.24 -22.79
C PRO A 277 8.52 -9.06 -21.51
N ASN A 278 8.22 -8.45 -20.36
CA ASN A 278 8.12 -9.16 -19.08
C ASN A 278 6.77 -9.87 -19.02
N ARG A 279 6.77 -11.20 -18.92
CA ARG A 279 5.54 -12.01 -18.91
C ARG A 279 5.10 -12.30 -17.48
N TYR A 280 3.86 -11.95 -17.16
CA TYR A 280 3.20 -12.34 -15.92
C TYR A 280 2.06 -13.29 -16.24
N TYR A 281 1.93 -14.37 -15.47
CA TYR A 281 0.83 -15.34 -15.60
C TYR A 281 -0.05 -15.23 -14.36
N PHE A 282 -1.19 -14.57 -14.51
CA PHE A 282 -2.20 -14.51 -13.46
C PHE A 282 -3.21 -15.63 -13.68
N ASN A 283 -3.44 -16.40 -12.62
CA ASN A 283 -4.42 -17.46 -12.60
C ASN A 283 -5.21 -17.37 -11.29
N ARG A 284 -6.17 -18.28 -11.11
CA ARG A 284 -7.10 -18.26 -9.97
C ARG A 284 -6.43 -18.50 -8.60
N ASP A 285 -5.22 -19.06 -8.58
CA ASP A 285 -4.54 -19.51 -7.35
C ASP A 285 -3.64 -18.43 -6.72
N ASN A 286 -3.19 -17.43 -7.49
CA ASN A 286 -2.09 -16.54 -7.07
C ASN A 286 -2.49 -15.10 -6.67
N TYR A 287 -3.79 -14.78 -6.56
CA TYR A 287 -4.24 -13.38 -6.60
C TYR A 287 -4.31 -12.58 -5.27
N TYR A 288 -4.33 -13.20 -4.06
CA TYR A 288 -4.39 -12.45 -2.78
C TYR A 288 -3.70 -13.15 -1.59
N THR A 289 -2.78 -12.48 -0.88
CA THR A 289 -2.37 -12.86 0.51
C THR A 289 -1.92 -11.67 1.37
N THR A 290 -2.50 -11.49 2.57
CA THR A 290 -1.83 -11.10 3.86
C THR A 290 -2.86 -10.82 4.97
N ARG A 291 -2.45 -10.91 6.26
CA ARG A 291 -3.28 -10.64 7.45
C ARG A 291 -2.41 -10.29 8.68
N THR A 292 -2.92 -9.47 9.61
CA THR A 292 -2.16 -8.85 10.75
C THR A 292 -2.84 -8.99 12.12
N SER A 293 -2.14 -8.64 13.21
CA SER A 293 -2.72 -8.44 14.56
C SER A 293 -1.98 -7.38 15.42
N LYS A 294 -2.69 -6.87 16.44
CA LYS A 294 -2.60 -5.55 17.14
C LYS A 294 -1.57 -5.43 18.29
N LEU A 295 -1.20 -4.18 18.67
CA LEU A 295 -1.32 -3.61 20.04
C LEU A 295 -0.99 -2.07 20.12
N SER A 296 -1.18 -1.42 21.28
CA SER A 296 -1.28 0.07 21.46
C SER A 296 -0.29 0.63 22.54
N LYS A 297 -0.17 1.91 22.95
CA LYS A 297 -1.12 3.05 23.10
C LYS A 297 -0.35 4.36 23.54
N GLY A 298 -0.80 5.60 23.24
CA GLY A 298 -0.47 6.78 24.10
C GLY A 298 -0.25 8.21 23.53
N ARG A 299 -1.25 9.10 23.69
CA ARG A 299 -1.23 10.60 23.83
C ARG A 299 -0.16 11.48 23.13
N ALA A 300 -0.58 12.23 22.10
CA ALA A 300 -0.13 13.60 21.80
C ALA A 300 -1.26 14.38 21.08
N SER A 301 -1.52 15.67 21.39
CA SER A 301 -2.81 16.32 21.07
C SER A 301 -3.02 16.81 19.63
N ILE A 302 -2.13 16.47 18.69
CA ILE A 302 -2.34 16.64 17.23
C ILE A 302 -2.40 15.27 16.52
N ILE A 303 -1.98 14.22 17.23
CA ILE A 303 -1.96 12.83 16.78
C ILE A 303 -3.23 12.17 17.33
N ALA A 304 -4.24 12.04 16.48
CA ALA A 304 -5.49 11.36 16.79
C ALA A 304 -5.24 9.92 17.29
N LYS A 305 -4.30 9.24 16.64
CA LYS A 305 -3.86 7.87 16.91
C LYS A 305 -2.49 7.66 16.25
N TYR A 306 -1.69 6.73 16.75
CA TYR A 306 -0.63 6.11 15.95
C TYR A 306 -0.69 4.58 16.13
N GLU A 307 -0.11 3.86 15.19
CA GLU A 307 0.06 2.40 15.25
C GLU A 307 1.39 1.99 14.61
N MET A 308 2.04 0.98 15.19
CA MET A 308 3.10 0.25 14.49
C MET A 308 2.44 -0.85 13.68
N ASN A 309 2.68 -0.87 12.37
CA ASN A 309 1.97 -1.73 11.42
C ASN A 309 2.94 -2.28 10.38
N THR A 310 2.88 -3.59 10.09
CA THR A 310 3.71 -4.25 9.08
C THR A 310 3.08 -4.28 7.69
N VAL A 311 1.83 -3.81 7.52
CA VAL A 311 1.12 -3.74 6.22
C VAL A 311 1.89 -2.96 5.15
N LEU A 312 2.65 -1.93 5.53
CA LEU A 312 3.43 -1.11 4.60
C LEU A 312 4.90 -1.57 4.46
N SER A 313 5.39 -2.42 5.36
CA SER A 313 6.75 -2.96 5.33
C SER A 313 6.90 -4.11 6.32
N GLU A 314 7.50 -5.23 5.89
CA GLU A 314 7.83 -6.39 6.74
C GLU A 314 8.66 -6.02 7.97
N ARG A 315 9.41 -4.92 7.91
CA ARG A 315 10.28 -4.42 8.99
C ARG A 315 9.55 -3.55 10.02
N GLY A 316 8.26 -3.33 9.83
CA GLY A 316 7.42 -2.47 10.66
C GLY A 316 7.48 -0.99 10.26
N SER A 317 6.32 -0.36 10.18
CA SER A 317 6.15 1.07 9.88
C SER A 317 5.37 1.76 10.99
N LEU A 318 5.78 2.96 11.39
CA LEU A 318 5.00 3.81 12.29
C LEU A 318 4.00 4.62 11.46
N ILE A 319 2.72 4.30 11.57
CA ILE A 319 1.61 5.06 10.97
C ILE A 319 1.09 6.04 12.02
N ILE A 320 1.02 7.32 11.65
CA ILE A 320 0.55 8.40 12.53
C ILE A 320 -0.68 9.05 11.88
N TYR A 321 -1.82 9.01 12.57
CA TYR A 321 -3.06 9.66 12.15
C TYR A 321 -3.14 11.05 12.78
N LEU A 322 -3.38 12.06 11.94
CA LEU A 322 -3.48 13.46 12.35
C LEU A 322 -4.94 13.94 12.23
N ASP A 323 -5.44 14.67 13.22
CA ASP A 323 -6.81 15.22 13.18
C ASP A 323 -7.01 16.25 12.06
N LYS A 324 -5.93 16.96 11.70
CA LYS A 324 -5.85 17.96 10.63
C LYS A 324 -4.39 18.30 10.35
N VAL A 325 -4.11 18.75 9.14
CA VAL A 325 -2.85 19.40 8.75
C VAL A 325 -3.17 20.83 8.35
N SER A 326 -2.38 21.81 8.81
CA SER A 326 -2.61 23.20 8.43
C SER A 326 -2.07 23.50 7.03
N HIS A 327 -2.89 24.16 6.21
CA HIS A 327 -2.48 24.66 4.89
C HIS A 327 -1.80 26.05 4.95
N THR A 328 -1.73 26.68 6.12
CA THR A 328 -1.14 28.03 6.32
C THR A 328 0.18 28.04 7.08
N ARG A 329 0.50 26.96 7.80
CA ARG A 329 1.74 26.82 8.59
C ARG A 329 2.20 25.36 8.58
N PRO A 330 3.50 25.07 8.58
CA PRO A 330 3.99 23.72 8.80
C PRO A 330 3.63 23.28 10.23
N GLU A 331 3.12 22.05 10.37
CA GLU A 331 2.91 21.40 11.67
C GLU A 331 4.08 20.43 11.90
N GLU A 332 4.79 20.55 13.02
CA GLU A 332 5.96 19.73 13.35
C GLU A 332 5.62 18.63 14.36
N ILE A 333 6.07 17.40 14.09
CA ILE A 333 5.88 16.23 14.97
C ILE A 333 7.24 15.65 15.31
N THR A 334 7.62 15.75 16.58
CA THR A 334 8.93 15.30 17.07
C THR A 334 8.75 14.17 18.09
N PHE A 335 9.37 13.03 17.82
CA PHE A 335 9.44 11.87 18.72
C PHE A 335 10.85 11.29 18.74
N ARG A 336 11.17 10.48 19.76
CA ARG A 336 12.46 9.80 19.89
C ARG A 336 12.35 8.37 19.39
N ILE A 337 13.34 7.93 18.63
CA ILE A 337 13.49 6.54 18.18
C ILE A 337 14.68 5.95 18.95
N HIS A 338 14.47 4.80 19.59
CA HIS A 338 15.51 4.09 20.34
C HIS A 338 15.97 2.87 19.55
N GLN A 339 17.29 2.71 19.39
CA GLN A 339 17.88 1.55 18.74
C GLN A 339 18.14 0.45 19.77
N GLU A 340 17.34 -0.61 19.76
CA GLU A 340 17.51 -1.76 20.66
C GLU A 340 18.68 -2.67 20.22
N LEU A 341 18.85 -2.87 18.91
CA LEU A 341 19.90 -3.72 18.33
C LEU A 341 20.83 -2.92 17.41
N LYS A 342 22.14 -3.05 17.65
CA LYS A 342 23.19 -2.50 16.79
C LYS A 342 23.33 -3.32 15.51
N VAL A 343 22.52 -2.98 14.50
CA VAL A 343 22.66 -3.47 13.12
C VAL A 343 23.86 -2.81 12.43
N GLY A 344 24.59 -3.58 11.62
CA GLY A 344 25.86 -3.14 11.01
C GLY A 344 25.71 -2.13 9.87
N VAL A 345 24.61 -2.21 9.10
CA VAL A 345 24.27 -1.27 8.03
C VAL A 345 22.81 -0.88 8.21
N LEU A 346 22.55 0.42 8.39
CA LEU A 346 21.20 0.97 8.40
C LEU A 346 20.75 1.30 6.97
N GLN A 347 19.57 0.84 6.60
CA GLN A 347 18.88 1.31 5.40
C GLN A 347 18.07 2.58 5.72
N PRO A 348 17.87 3.49 4.75
CA PRO A 348 16.98 4.64 4.94
C PRO A 348 15.54 4.19 5.19
N ALA A 349 14.85 4.84 6.13
CA ALA A 349 13.43 4.61 6.37
C ALA A 349 12.60 5.63 5.58
N ALA A 350 11.49 5.19 4.98
CA ALA A 350 10.55 6.08 4.31
C ALA A 350 9.59 6.74 5.31
N VAL A 351 9.29 8.01 5.09
CA VAL A 351 8.19 8.76 5.71
C VAL A 351 7.23 9.14 4.59
N SER A 352 6.05 8.53 4.58
CA SER A 352 4.98 8.81 3.62
C SER A 352 3.88 9.61 4.30
N VAL A 353 3.47 10.71 3.66
CA VAL A 353 2.31 11.52 4.04
C VAL A 353 1.33 11.48 2.88
N TYR A 354 0.08 11.18 3.17
CA TYR A 354 -1.01 11.08 2.20
C TYR A 354 -2.32 11.45 2.89
N GLU A 355 -3.26 11.96 2.11
CA GLU A 355 -4.62 12.19 2.58
C GLU A 355 -5.38 10.84 2.62
N TYR A 356 -6.12 10.56 3.69
CA TYR A 356 -6.62 9.20 3.95
C TYR A 356 -7.63 8.67 2.89
N TYR A 357 -8.17 9.56 2.05
CA TYR A 357 -9.13 9.23 1.00
C TYR A 357 -8.69 9.67 -0.41
N ASP A 358 -7.49 10.25 -0.58
CA ASP A 358 -6.92 10.58 -1.89
C ASP A 358 -5.53 9.95 -2.05
N GLN A 359 -5.21 9.46 -3.25
CA GLN A 359 -3.97 8.70 -3.50
C GLN A 359 -2.75 9.60 -3.78
N THR A 360 -2.80 10.87 -3.38
CA THR A 360 -1.69 11.81 -3.49
C THR A 360 -0.66 11.58 -2.37
N HIS A 361 0.27 10.66 -2.63
CA HIS A 361 1.38 10.35 -1.73
C HIS A 361 2.56 11.30 -1.90
N CYS A 362 3.03 11.89 -0.79
CA CYS A 362 4.32 12.55 -0.70
C CYS A 362 5.26 11.70 0.17
N VAL A 363 6.38 11.25 -0.38
CA VAL A 363 7.34 10.37 0.32
C VAL A 363 8.71 11.04 0.41
N LYS A 364 9.31 11.03 1.61
CA LYS A 364 10.68 11.45 1.90
C LYS A 364 11.40 10.34 2.65
N PHE A 365 12.70 10.15 2.42
CA PHE A 365 13.48 9.19 3.20
C PHE A 365 14.21 9.89 4.36
N TYR A 366 14.51 9.13 5.40
CA TYR A 366 15.30 9.57 6.55
C TYR A 366 16.37 8.53 6.86
N HIS A 367 17.56 8.99 7.22
CA HIS A 367 18.66 8.16 7.68
C HIS A 367 19.53 8.98 8.65
N PRO A 368 19.96 8.45 9.82
CA PRO A 368 20.67 9.24 10.84
C PRO A 368 21.91 9.99 10.34
N GLU A 369 22.63 9.39 9.38
CA GLU A 369 23.89 9.92 8.84
C GLU A 369 23.81 10.43 7.38
N ARG A 370 22.65 10.34 6.70
CA ARG A 370 22.51 10.71 5.26
C ARG A 370 21.38 11.71 5.07
N LYS A 371 21.50 12.58 4.05
CA LYS A 371 20.41 13.50 3.68
C LYS A 371 19.23 12.74 3.06
N ALA A 372 18.04 13.33 3.17
CA ALA A 372 16.74 12.69 2.91
C ALA A 372 16.51 12.18 1.47
N ASP A 373 17.34 12.63 0.52
CA ASP A 373 17.11 12.47 -0.91
C ASP A 373 18.14 11.52 -1.58
N LYS A 374 18.88 10.69 -0.80
CA LYS A 374 19.87 9.72 -1.31
C LYS A 374 19.67 8.29 -0.77
N LEU A 375 19.12 7.41 -1.61
CA LEU A 375 19.16 5.95 -1.44
C LEU A 375 20.56 5.38 -1.78
N LEU A 376 20.81 4.11 -1.41
CA LEU A 376 22.03 3.37 -1.80
C LEU A 376 21.89 2.85 -3.24
N LEU A 377 22.10 3.72 -4.22
CA LEU A 377 22.13 3.35 -5.63
C LEU A 377 23.55 3.51 -6.19
N LEU A 378 23.99 2.52 -6.95
CA LEU A 378 25.13 2.65 -7.86
C LEU A 378 24.57 3.17 -9.20
N CYS A 379 24.43 4.49 -9.32
CA CYS A 379 23.97 5.12 -10.55
C CYS A 379 25.17 5.53 -11.42
N ALA A 380 25.14 5.12 -12.69
CA ALA A 380 25.91 5.69 -13.77
C ALA A 380 24.93 6.38 -14.73
N ASN A 381 24.94 7.72 -14.74
CA ASN A 381 23.95 8.55 -15.43
C ASN A 381 22.50 8.15 -15.01
N ASP A 382 21.65 7.74 -15.95
CA ASP A 382 20.26 7.35 -15.69
C ASP A 382 20.07 5.85 -15.36
N GLU A 383 21.14 5.03 -15.45
CA GLU A 383 21.09 3.60 -15.11
C GLU A 383 21.59 3.37 -13.68
N CYS A 384 20.73 2.85 -12.81
CA CYS A 384 21.05 2.59 -11.41
C CYS A 384 20.84 1.11 -11.06
N THR A 385 21.89 0.44 -10.60
CA THR A 385 21.80 -0.93 -10.09
C THR A 385 21.40 -0.96 -8.61
N CYS A 386 20.53 -1.92 -8.26
CA CYS A 386 20.21 -2.22 -6.86
C CYS A 386 21.39 -2.95 -6.25
N ALA A 387 21.97 -2.39 -5.19
CA ALA A 387 23.23 -2.85 -4.64
C ALA A 387 23.14 -2.92 -3.10
N GLU A 388 22.41 -3.94 -2.64
CA GLU A 388 22.40 -4.39 -1.25
C GLU A 388 23.28 -5.63 -1.07
N GLU A 389 24.47 -5.62 -1.68
CA GLU A 389 25.41 -6.74 -1.64
C GLU A 389 26.38 -6.68 -0.44
N ASN A 390 26.98 -7.84 -0.15
CA ASN A 390 28.04 -7.96 0.84
C ASN A 390 29.31 -7.24 0.36
N CYS A 391 29.97 -6.52 1.27
CA CYS A 391 31.25 -5.89 0.96
C CYS A 391 32.33 -6.92 0.62
N SER A 392 33.01 -6.73 -0.52
CA SER A 392 34.35 -7.28 -0.71
C SER A 392 35.28 -6.81 0.42
N LYS A 393 36.09 -7.74 0.93
CA LYS A 393 37.02 -7.53 2.04
C LYS A 393 38.43 -7.71 1.54
N GLN A 394 39.28 -6.71 1.79
CA GLN A 394 40.70 -6.82 1.51
C GLN A 394 41.29 -7.97 2.34
N LYS A 395 41.86 -8.95 1.64
CA LYS A 395 42.58 -10.06 2.26
C LYS A 395 43.86 -9.53 2.91
N LYS A 396 44.04 -9.82 4.20
CA LYS A 396 45.20 -9.43 5.02
C LYS A 396 45.85 -10.61 5.74
N ASP A 397 45.17 -11.76 5.75
CA ASP A 397 45.67 -13.00 6.31
C ASP A 397 46.74 -13.61 5.39
N LYS A 398 47.50 -14.58 5.90
CA LYS A 398 48.51 -15.30 5.10
C LYS A 398 47.84 -16.24 4.11
N ILE A 399 47.63 -15.77 2.89
CA ILE A 399 47.03 -16.57 1.80
C ILE A 399 48.08 -17.52 1.19
N PRO A 400 47.79 -18.83 1.07
CA PRO A 400 48.61 -19.77 0.30
C PRO A 400 48.69 -19.41 -1.19
N ASN A 401 49.83 -19.70 -1.84
CA ASN A 401 50.03 -19.39 -3.27
C ASN A 401 49.04 -20.17 -4.15
N GLU A 402 48.79 -21.44 -3.83
CA GLU A 402 47.79 -22.29 -4.49
C GLU A 402 46.40 -21.64 -4.57
N GLN A 403 45.96 -20.94 -3.52
CA GLN A 403 44.66 -20.26 -3.52
C GLN A 403 44.65 -19.05 -4.45
N ARG A 404 45.78 -18.33 -4.60
CA ARG A 404 45.88 -17.21 -5.55
C ARG A 404 45.83 -17.74 -6.99
N THR A 405 46.65 -18.74 -7.32
CA THR A 405 46.67 -19.37 -8.65
C THR A 405 45.30 -19.96 -9.01
N ALA A 406 44.66 -20.67 -8.08
CA ALA A 406 43.30 -21.20 -8.30
C ALA A 406 42.27 -20.09 -8.56
N LYS A 407 42.31 -18.97 -7.81
CA LYS A 407 41.36 -17.86 -7.97
C LYS A 407 41.45 -17.21 -9.35
N VAL A 408 42.65 -17.02 -9.91
CA VAL A 408 42.87 -16.45 -11.26
C VAL A 408 42.12 -17.22 -12.35
N CYS A 409 41.94 -18.53 -12.15
CA CYS A 409 41.30 -19.44 -13.08
C CYS A 409 39.93 -19.95 -12.63
N GLU A 410 39.31 -19.32 -11.63
CA GLU A 410 38.01 -19.71 -11.15
C GLU A 410 36.92 -19.43 -12.21
N ASN A 411 36.28 -20.49 -12.67
CA ASN A 411 35.17 -20.46 -13.63
C ASN A 411 34.10 -21.47 -13.17
N THR A 412 33.46 -21.15 -12.03
CA THR A 412 32.38 -21.95 -11.46
C THR A 412 31.03 -21.34 -11.81
N GLN A 413 29.95 -22.10 -11.68
CA GLN A 413 28.58 -21.59 -11.88
C GLN A 413 28.21 -20.43 -10.90
N THR A 414 28.96 -20.26 -9.81
CA THR A 414 28.69 -19.27 -8.74
C THR A 414 29.71 -18.15 -8.64
N SER A 415 30.89 -18.28 -9.26
CA SER A 415 31.91 -17.23 -9.32
C SER A 415 32.83 -17.48 -10.50
N ILE A 416 33.03 -16.44 -11.30
CA ILE A 416 33.90 -16.39 -12.47
C ILE A 416 34.87 -15.23 -12.26
N ILE A 417 36.15 -15.43 -12.52
CA ILE A 417 37.15 -14.36 -12.58
C ILE A 417 37.48 -14.11 -14.03
N ASP A 418 36.96 -13.01 -14.57
CA ASP A 418 37.16 -12.60 -15.96
C ASP A 418 38.45 -11.80 -16.13
N PHE A 419 38.76 -10.91 -15.17
CA PHE A 419 39.93 -10.03 -15.23
C PHE A 419 40.81 -10.09 -13.98
N VAL A 420 42.12 -9.86 -14.15
CA VAL A 420 43.11 -9.76 -13.06
C VAL A 420 44.08 -8.63 -13.34
N TYR A 421 44.06 -7.61 -12.47
CA TYR A 421 44.85 -6.39 -12.63
C TYR A 421 45.69 -6.07 -11.39
N LYS A 422 46.87 -5.51 -11.63
CA LYS A 422 47.68 -4.82 -10.62
C LYS A 422 47.45 -3.33 -10.78
N VAL A 423 46.83 -2.71 -9.78
CA VAL A 423 46.41 -1.31 -9.84
C VAL A 423 47.08 -0.47 -8.76
N ARG A 424 47.13 0.85 -8.96
CA ARG A 424 47.51 1.84 -7.94
C ARG A 424 46.34 2.78 -7.69
N LEU A 425 45.99 3.04 -6.43
CA LEU A 425 44.97 4.05 -6.10
C LEU A 425 45.55 5.45 -6.32
N VAL A 426 44.93 6.22 -7.23
CA VAL A 426 45.39 7.56 -7.64
C VAL A 426 44.53 8.66 -7.02
N ASN A 427 43.21 8.46 -6.95
CA ASN A 427 42.27 9.38 -6.31
C ASN A 427 41.20 8.61 -5.52
N PHE A 428 40.68 9.24 -4.48
CA PHE A 428 39.58 8.72 -3.66
C PHE A 428 38.62 9.86 -3.32
N THR A 429 37.39 9.77 -3.81
CA THR A 429 36.32 10.71 -3.47
C THR A 429 35.31 10.01 -2.57
N LYS A 430 35.10 10.59 -1.39
CA LYS A 430 34.22 10.07 -0.36
C LYS A 430 32.81 10.63 -0.53
N ASP A 431 31.79 9.78 -0.68
CA ASP A 431 30.37 10.18 -0.61
C ASP A 431 29.66 9.52 0.59
N LEU A 432 28.38 9.83 0.76
CA LEU A 432 27.48 9.28 1.77
C LEU A 432 26.84 7.96 1.30
N SER A 433 26.60 7.78 0.00
CA SER A 433 26.15 6.50 -0.58
C SER A 433 27.31 5.69 -1.15
N THR A 434 27.99 6.25 -2.16
CA THR A 434 28.93 5.52 -3.02
C THR A 434 30.29 6.22 -3.05
N ASP A 435 31.30 5.56 -2.48
CA ASP A 435 32.69 5.96 -2.58
C ASP A 435 33.24 5.68 -3.98
N ILE A 436 34.05 6.60 -4.49
CA ILE A 436 34.62 6.57 -5.83
C ILE A 436 36.15 6.46 -5.71
N PHE A 437 36.71 5.37 -6.24
CA PHE A 437 38.14 5.06 -6.24
C PHE A 437 38.67 5.15 -7.68
N THR A 438 39.45 6.17 -7.99
CA THR A 438 40.13 6.25 -9.29
C THR A 438 41.47 5.52 -9.19
N VAL A 439 41.60 4.40 -9.89
CA VAL A 439 42.83 3.61 -9.93
C VAL A 439 43.52 3.74 -11.29
N LYS A 440 44.84 3.58 -11.33
CA LYS A 440 45.60 3.38 -12.57
C LYS A 440 45.98 1.90 -12.68
N VAL A 441 45.62 1.27 -13.78
CA VAL A 441 46.04 -0.10 -14.10
C VAL A 441 47.51 -0.06 -14.51
N LEU A 442 48.39 -0.73 -13.76
CA LEU A 442 49.82 -0.78 -14.05
C LEU A 442 50.17 -1.98 -14.93
N GLU A 443 49.56 -3.12 -14.64
CA GLU A 443 49.84 -4.42 -15.25
C GLU A 443 48.52 -5.17 -15.41
N VAL A 444 48.30 -5.70 -16.61
CA VAL A 444 47.17 -6.57 -16.92
C VAL A 444 47.70 -7.99 -16.93
N ILE A 445 47.27 -8.79 -15.96
CA ILE A 445 47.71 -10.18 -15.81
C ILE A 445 46.76 -11.09 -16.59
N LYS A 446 45.45 -10.82 -16.48
CA LYS A 446 44.38 -11.43 -17.27
C LYS A 446 43.47 -10.31 -17.79
N GLU A 447 43.33 -10.19 -19.10
CA GLU A 447 42.44 -9.22 -19.74
C GLU A 447 41.01 -9.76 -19.76
N GLY A 448 40.03 -8.91 -19.42
CA GLY A 448 38.61 -9.26 -19.41
C GLY A 448 37.96 -9.12 -20.78
N SER A 449 36.71 -9.58 -20.89
CA SER A 449 35.96 -9.59 -22.16
C SER A 449 35.27 -8.27 -22.54
N LEU A 450 35.28 -7.24 -21.66
CA LEU A 450 34.54 -5.98 -21.85
C LEU A 450 35.42 -4.72 -21.98
N ASP A 451 36.44 -4.57 -21.12
CA ASP A 451 37.30 -3.38 -21.08
C ASP A 451 38.55 -3.59 -21.93
N GLU A 452 38.53 -3.10 -23.17
CA GLU A 452 39.63 -3.30 -24.13
C GLU A 452 40.88 -2.47 -23.78
N SER A 453 42.03 -3.15 -23.71
CA SER A 453 43.34 -2.56 -23.42
C SER A 453 43.35 -1.66 -22.17
N PRO A 454 43.07 -2.18 -20.97
CA PRO A 454 42.96 -1.36 -19.75
C PRO A 454 44.32 -0.88 -19.23
N GLN A 455 45.44 -1.44 -19.70
CA GLN A 455 46.78 -1.15 -19.20
C GLN A 455 47.17 0.33 -19.35
N ASN A 456 47.81 0.89 -18.31
CA ASN A 456 48.19 2.30 -18.17
C ASN A 456 47.04 3.32 -18.18
N LYS A 457 45.79 2.92 -18.42
CA LYS A 457 44.61 3.79 -18.32
C LYS A 457 44.18 3.98 -16.84
N GLN A 458 43.38 5.02 -16.60
CA GLN A 458 42.66 5.17 -15.34
C GLN A 458 41.29 4.52 -15.43
N ARG A 459 40.86 3.90 -14.34
CA ARG A 459 39.55 3.26 -14.18
C ARG A 459 38.91 3.69 -12.87
N THR A 460 37.58 3.77 -12.87
CA THR A 460 36.80 4.19 -11.70
C THR A 460 36.15 2.97 -11.09
N PHE A 461 36.51 2.66 -9.85
CA PHE A 461 35.88 1.62 -9.05
C PHE A 461 34.92 2.26 -8.05
N LEU A 462 33.72 1.71 -7.93
CA LEU A 462 32.67 2.14 -7.03
C LEU A 462 32.52 1.16 -5.87
N SER A 463 32.25 1.67 -4.66
CA SER A 463 31.89 0.84 -3.51
C SER A 463 30.96 1.59 -2.57
N HIS A 464 30.17 0.87 -1.78
CA HIS A 464 29.37 1.50 -0.74
C HIS A 464 30.24 2.16 0.34
N SER A 465 29.76 3.29 0.84
CA SER A 465 30.43 4.07 1.90
C SER A 465 30.65 3.29 3.20
N TYR A 466 29.87 2.23 3.46
CA TYR A 466 30.05 1.31 4.59
C TYR A 466 31.16 0.27 4.38
N CYS A 467 31.45 -0.11 3.13
CA CYS A 467 32.51 -1.06 2.79
C CYS A 467 33.93 -0.48 2.91
N ARG A 468 34.06 0.85 2.98
CA ARG A 468 35.35 1.58 3.11
C ARG A 468 36.33 0.97 4.13
N LYS A 469 35.84 0.54 5.30
CA LYS A 469 36.68 -0.11 6.34
C LYS A 469 37.15 -1.52 5.95
N SER A 470 36.30 -2.29 5.27
CA SER A 470 36.60 -3.63 4.76
C SER A 470 37.57 -3.62 3.57
N LEU A 471 37.43 -2.63 2.69
CA LEU A 471 38.31 -2.43 1.54
C LEU A 471 39.72 -1.97 1.94
N GLY A 472 39.84 -1.12 2.96
CA GLY A 472 41.14 -0.73 3.53
C GLY A 472 42.14 -0.06 2.57
N LEU A 473 41.69 0.36 1.38
CA LEU A 473 42.52 0.94 0.33
C LEU A 473 43.13 2.28 0.78
N ARG A 474 44.39 2.52 0.40
CA ARG A 474 45.17 3.70 0.78
C ARG A 474 45.71 4.40 -0.46
N MET A 475 45.66 5.73 -0.45
CA MET A 475 46.16 6.56 -1.54
C MET A 475 47.63 6.26 -1.87
N GLY A 476 47.96 6.17 -3.16
CA GLY A 476 49.31 5.89 -3.67
C GLY A 476 49.78 4.43 -3.53
N LYS A 477 49.06 3.59 -2.79
CA LYS A 477 49.38 2.16 -2.61
C LYS A 477 48.88 1.31 -3.78
N THR A 478 49.52 0.16 -3.96
CA THR A 478 49.26 -0.82 -5.02
C THR A 478 48.50 -2.05 -4.52
N TYR A 479 47.64 -2.59 -5.38
CA TYR A 479 46.70 -3.67 -5.04
C TYR A 479 46.55 -4.64 -6.20
N LEU A 480 46.38 -5.92 -5.86
CA LEU A 480 45.89 -6.96 -6.77
C LEU A 480 44.36 -6.96 -6.71
N ILE A 481 43.70 -6.83 -7.87
CA ILE A 481 42.25 -6.93 -8.01
C ILE A 481 41.93 -8.05 -9.00
N MET A 482 41.02 -8.95 -8.62
CA MET A 482 40.42 -9.96 -9.51
C MET A 482 38.90 -9.82 -9.44
N GLY A 483 38.20 -9.85 -10.57
CA GLY A 483 36.75 -9.69 -10.60
C GLY A 483 36.10 -10.24 -11.87
N THR A 484 34.78 -10.07 -11.97
CA THR A 484 33.97 -10.52 -13.11
C THR A 484 33.59 -9.36 -14.03
N SER A 485 33.42 -9.64 -15.32
CA SER A 485 32.84 -8.74 -16.31
C SER A 485 31.43 -8.26 -15.92
N ASN A 486 30.69 -9.01 -15.09
CA ASN A 486 29.38 -8.57 -14.57
C ASN A 486 29.46 -7.31 -13.69
N ASP A 487 30.62 -7.06 -13.06
CA ASP A 487 30.87 -5.89 -12.21
C ASP A 487 31.28 -4.65 -13.04
N ILE A 488 31.24 -4.71 -14.38
CA ILE A 488 31.70 -3.64 -15.28
C ILE A 488 30.51 -2.99 -16.00
N HIS A 489 30.37 -1.67 -15.81
CA HIS A 489 29.39 -0.82 -16.48
C HIS A 489 30.07 0.06 -17.54
N ILE A 490 29.43 0.15 -18.72
CA ILE A 490 29.86 1.00 -19.83
C ILE A 490 29.15 2.35 -19.68
N VAL A 491 29.90 3.42 -19.40
CA VAL A 491 29.38 4.79 -19.40
C VAL A 491 29.49 5.38 -20.82
N ASP A 492 28.68 6.39 -21.17
CA ASP A 492 28.47 7.01 -22.51
C ASP A 492 29.72 7.45 -23.32
N ARG A 493 30.95 7.20 -22.86
CA ARG A 493 32.18 7.31 -23.65
C ARG A 493 32.97 6.00 -23.53
N PRO A 494 33.40 5.37 -24.65
CA PRO A 494 34.08 4.07 -24.65
C PRO A 494 35.45 4.02 -23.92
N GLU A 495 35.94 5.14 -23.39
CA GLU A 495 37.15 5.17 -22.55
C GLU A 495 36.85 5.07 -21.03
N LEU A 496 35.57 5.18 -20.62
CA LEU A 496 35.11 5.29 -19.23
C LEU A 496 34.33 4.05 -18.78
N TYR A 497 35.03 2.92 -18.68
CA TYR A 497 34.52 1.75 -17.95
C TYR A 497 34.50 2.03 -16.44
N GLN A 498 33.35 1.83 -15.82
CA GLN A 498 33.15 1.85 -14.37
C GLN A 498 33.10 0.42 -13.84
N TYR A 499 33.79 0.18 -12.75
CA TYR A 499 33.85 -1.10 -12.06
C TYR A 499 33.12 -1.00 -10.73
N VAL A 500 32.48 -2.08 -10.28
CA VAL A 500 31.90 -2.20 -8.94
C VAL A 500 32.76 -3.16 -8.12
N PHE A 501 32.96 -2.83 -6.84
CA PHE A 501 33.50 -3.78 -5.87
C PHE A 501 32.37 -4.70 -5.36
N GLY A 502 32.00 -5.70 -6.16
CA GLY A 502 31.00 -6.72 -5.83
C GLY A 502 31.45 -7.70 -4.74
N GLU A 503 30.55 -8.57 -4.28
CA GLU A 503 30.87 -9.56 -3.22
C GLU A 503 32.04 -10.49 -3.61
N SER A 504 32.12 -10.87 -4.89
CA SER A 504 33.12 -11.81 -5.41
C SER A 504 34.50 -11.20 -5.68
N THR A 505 34.63 -9.86 -5.67
CA THR A 505 35.88 -9.18 -6.04
C THR A 505 37.01 -9.50 -5.04
N TRP A 506 38.10 -10.09 -5.53
CA TRP A 506 39.32 -10.32 -4.74
C TRP A 506 40.13 -9.03 -4.66
N ILE A 507 40.59 -8.69 -3.46
CA ILE A 507 41.42 -7.51 -3.22
C ILE A 507 42.54 -7.87 -2.24
N GLU A 508 43.79 -7.67 -2.65
CA GLU A 508 44.96 -7.95 -1.82
C GLU A 508 45.97 -6.79 -1.94
N TYR A 509 46.71 -6.47 -0.86
CA TYR A 509 47.75 -5.45 -0.92
C TYR A 509 48.95 -5.97 -1.71
N TRP A 510 49.40 -5.23 -2.74
CA TRP A 510 50.63 -5.53 -3.47
C TRP A 510 51.76 -4.67 -2.88
N PRO A 511 52.71 -5.23 -2.10
CA PRO A 511 53.75 -4.46 -1.44
C PRO A 511 54.77 -3.86 -2.42
N THR A 512 55.42 -2.77 -2.02
CA THR A 512 56.51 -2.17 -2.80
C THR A 512 57.77 -3.04 -2.77
N ALA A 513 58.66 -2.91 -3.76
CA ALA A 513 59.90 -3.70 -3.85
C ALA A 513 60.80 -3.59 -2.59
N ALA A 514 60.75 -2.46 -1.87
CA ALA A 514 61.43 -2.27 -0.60
C ALA A 514 60.71 -2.98 0.57
N GLU A 515 59.37 -2.91 0.61
CA GLU A 515 58.55 -3.67 1.56
C GLU A 515 58.72 -5.18 1.38
N CYS A 516 58.88 -5.68 0.14
CA CYS A 516 59.13 -7.10 -0.14
C CYS A 516 60.46 -7.65 0.44
N GLN A 517 61.38 -6.79 0.88
CA GLN A 517 62.61 -7.21 1.57
C GLN A 517 62.37 -7.54 3.05
N THR A 518 61.20 -7.24 3.61
CA THR A 518 60.86 -7.58 5.00
C THR A 518 60.26 -8.98 5.09
N GLU A 519 60.53 -9.67 6.20
CA GLU A 519 60.00 -11.03 6.43
C GLU A 519 58.45 -11.07 6.48
N GLU A 520 57.80 -9.94 6.79
CA GLU A 520 56.35 -9.80 6.79
C GLU A 520 55.75 -9.92 5.37
N HIS A 521 56.40 -9.35 4.36
CA HIS A 521 55.86 -9.25 3.01
C HIS A 521 56.55 -10.15 1.97
N ARG A 522 57.75 -10.66 2.26
CA ARG A 522 58.54 -11.53 1.38
C ARG A 522 57.73 -12.68 0.78
N ILE A 523 56.98 -13.41 1.60
CA ILE A 523 56.14 -14.54 1.16
C ILE A 523 55.02 -14.07 0.22
N THR A 524 54.36 -12.95 0.55
CA THR A 524 53.27 -12.39 -0.28
C THR A 524 53.79 -11.93 -1.64
N CYS A 525 54.94 -11.25 -1.70
CA CYS A 525 55.51 -10.80 -2.97
C CYS A 525 55.92 -11.97 -3.86
N LEU A 526 56.62 -12.96 -3.30
CA LEU A 526 56.99 -14.18 -4.04
C LEU A 526 55.75 -14.94 -4.55
N GLY A 527 54.69 -15.04 -3.74
CA GLY A 527 53.45 -15.70 -4.15
C GLY A 527 52.65 -14.94 -5.22
N MET A 528 52.71 -13.61 -5.24
CA MET A 528 52.13 -12.81 -6.33
C MET A 528 52.94 -12.93 -7.62
N GLU A 529 54.27 -12.91 -7.54
CA GLU A 529 55.15 -13.10 -8.71
C GLU A 529 55.04 -14.53 -9.28
N GLU A 530 54.98 -15.55 -8.43
CA GLU A 530 54.73 -16.94 -8.84
C GLU A 530 53.38 -17.09 -9.56
N MET A 531 52.30 -16.53 -9.00
CA MET A 531 50.97 -16.53 -9.61
C MET A 531 50.96 -15.86 -11.00
N VAL A 532 51.63 -14.70 -11.14
CA VAL A 532 51.75 -14.02 -12.45
C VAL A 532 52.54 -14.87 -13.45
N ASN A 533 53.69 -15.40 -13.05
CA ASN A 533 54.53 -16.23 -13.92
C ASN A 533 53.80 -17.52 -14.35
N GLN A 534 53.11 -18.20 -13.43
CA GLN A 534 52.33 -19.40 -13.73
C GLN A 534 51.22 -19.09 -14.74
N TYR A 535 50.46 -18.01 -14.55
CA TYR A 535 49.41 -17.62 -15.48
C TYR A 535 49.95 -17.20 -16.86
N GLN A 536 51.05 -16.44 -16.91
CA GLN A 536 51.65 -16.01 -18.18
C GLN A 536 52.23 -17.17 -19.00
N VAL A 537 52.73 -18.23 -18.34
CA VAL A 537 53.34 -19.40 -19.02
C VAL A 537 52.30 -20.46 -19.39
N TYR A 538 51.32 -20.72 -18.52
CA TYR A 538 50.39 -21.86 -18.66
C TYR A 538 48.91 -21.48 -18.87
N GLY A 539 48.54 -20.20 -18.68
CA GLY A 539 47.16 -19.75 -18.71
C GLY A 539 46.29 -20.43 -17.63
N CYS A 540 45.03 -20.68 -17.97
CA CYS A 540 44.17 -21.59 -17.21
C CYS A 540 44.10 -22.93 -17.93
N GLN A 541 44.43 -24.01 -17.20
CA GLN A 541 44.17 -25.37 -17.65
C GLN A 541 42.66 -25.64 -17.54
N GLN A 542 42.08 -26.26 -18.58
CA GLN A 542 40.65 -26.60 -18.66
C GLN A 542 40.29 -27.86 -17.87
#